data_AF-A0A3D4PB96-F1
#
_entry.id   AF-A0A3D4PB96-F1
#
_cell.length_a   1.000
_cell.length_b   1.000
_cell.length_c   1.000
_cell.angle_alpha   90.00
_cell.angle_beta   90.00
_cell.angle_gamma   90.00
#
_symmetry.space_group_name_H-M   'P 1'
#
loop_
_entity.id
_entity.type
_entity.pdbx_description
1 polymer ?
#
loop_
_entity_poly.entity_id
_entity_poly.type
_entity_poly.pdbx_seq_one_letter_code
_entity_poly.pdbx_strand_id
1 'polypeptide(L)'
;MLWEIEITAQQPYVGREANRVVSESGGLGCSTITQVASARVFLVEGELDLAQVDSIRRLLTDPVTEQATIKRLDLESSTDSSESEQAQVNVLFKPGMTDNVAYSTRRELQERGLPVTDVATCRRYWFDASAENSEIQRTIAKTLANDAIERVIRGPLQLKTIAIGHDVPFELKTVKLAGLSDEELMTISRENLLSLSLVEMHTIQDYFAKLNRDPTDIELETVAQTWSEHCSHKTLAGRIRYTEGGQTRQFENMLKETIFAATVQIRKQLGENDWCVSVFKDNAGIVTFNDKYDACFKVETHNRPSALEPYGGANTGIGGVIRDCLGTGLGGRPVANTDVFCFAPPETPHSELPPGVLHPKTIARGVISGVRDYGNRMGIPTVNGAVYFDDRYIGNPLVFCGNVAVIPKGKSEKVVSPGEYIVAIGGRTGLDGIHGATFSSAVLTDKSEETSGGAVQIGNAITEKMVADVVLKARDRNLFSAITDCGAGGFSSAIGEMGEETGAEVWLDRAPLKYSGLSYMEIWISEAQERMVLSVPKEKWEEFEQVCASEGVEAVILGLFTDTKQLVLKYQ
;
A
#
# COMPACT_ATOMS: atom_id res chain seq x y z
N MET A 1 22.86 -15.66 14.20
CA MET A 1 23.93 -14.64 14.26
C MET A 1 23.50 -13.44 13.45
N LEU A 2 23.88 -12.23 13.83
CA LEU A 2 23.56 -11.00 13.09
C LEU A 2 24.81 -10.36 12.50
N TRP A 3 24.81 -10.22 11.17
CA TRP A 3 25.90 -9.64 10.40
C TRP A 3 25.48 -8.31 9.78
N GLU A 4 26.40 -7.36 9.74
CA GLU A 4 26.31 -6.08 9.08
C GLU A 4 27.23 -6.07 7.87
N ILE A 5 26.68 -5.77 6.69
CA ILE A 5 27.43 -5.54 5.46
C ILE A 5 27.23 -4.08 5.07
N GLU A 6 28.26 -3.27 5.23
CA GLU A 6 28.23 -1.83 4.94
C GLU A 6 28.87 -1.56 3.58
N ILE A 7 28.14 -0.91 2.68
CA ILE A 7 28.53 -0.63 1.30
C ILE A 7 28.65 0.88 1.10
N THR A 8 29.84 1.33 0.68
CA THR A 8 30.16 2.74 0.41
C THR A 8 30.65 2.93 -1.03
N ALA A 9 30.50 4.13 -1.57
CA ALA A 9 31.09 4.47 -2.86
C ALA A 9 32.62 4.43 -2.79
N GLN A 10 33.26 3.79 -3.77
CA GLN A 10 34.71 3.75 -3.88
C GLN A 10 35.23 5.07 -4.49
N GLN A 11 36.37 5.59 -4.02
CA GLN A 11 37.02 6.73 -4.66
C GLN A 11 37.51 6.34 -6.07
N PRO A 12 37.37 7.20 -7.11
CA PRO A 12 36.92 8.61 -7.09
C PRO A 12 35.41 8.80 -7.34
N TYR A 13 34.59 7.77 -7.23
CA TYR A 13 33.16 7.86 -7.53
C TYR A 13 32.41 8.69 -6.48
N VAL A 14 31.47 9.48 -6.99
CA VAL A 14 30.72 10.45 -6.18
C VAL A 14 29.58 9.75 -5.45
N GLY A 15 29.55 9.88 -4.13
CA GLY A 15 28.40 9.50 -3.30
C GLY A 15 27.20 10.39 -3.61
N ARG A 16 26.37 10.00 -4.58
CA ARG A 16 25.20 10.80 -5.01
C ARG A 16 24.23 11.08 -3.88
N GLU A 17 24.04 10.11 -2.99
CA GLU A 17 23.17 10.26 -1.85
C GLU A 17 23.71 11.30 -0.86
N ALA A 18 25.02 11.25 -0.55
CA ALA A 18 25.65 12.29 0.26
C ALA A 18 25.47 13.70 -0.33
N ASN A 19 25.68 13.85 -1.64
CA ASN A 19 25.45 15.14 -2.31
C ASN A 19 23.99 15.60 -2.27
N ARG A 20 23.04 14.66 -2.39
CA ARG A 20 21.60 14.95 -2.25
C ARG A 20 21.31 15.51 -0.86
N VAL A 21 21.82 14.85 0.19
CA VAL A 21 21.63 15.27 1.58
C VAL A 21 22.18 16.68 1.79
N VAL A 22 23.43 16.96 1.40
CA VAL A 22 24.03 18.30 1.52
C VAL A 22 23.19 19.36 0.79
N SER A 23 22.76 19.07 -0.44
CA SER A 23 21.93 20.01 -1.22
C SER A 23 20.57 20.29 -0.58
N GLU A 24 19.91 19.28 -0.02
CA GLU A 24 18.60 19.44 0.62
C GLU A 24 18.71 20.11 1.99
N SER A 25 19.73 19.76 2.78
CA SER A 25 20.08 20.46 4.03
C SER A 25 20.29 21.95 3.79
N GLY A 26 21.01 22.34 2.74
CA GLY A 26 21.20 23.75 2.37
C GLY A 26 19.88 24.47 2.09
N GLY A 27 18.90 23.80 1.46
CA GLY A 27 17.56 24.34 1.23
C GLY A 27 16.75 24.58 2.51
N LEU A 28 17.05 23.81 3.58
CA LEU A 28 16.46 23.96 4.92
C LEU A 28 17.14 25.05 5.77
N GLY A 29 18.10 25.77 5.18
CA GLY A 29 18.94 26.74 5.88
C GLY A 29 19.95 26.10 6.83
N CYS A 30 20.27 24.81 6.65
CA CYS A 30 21.31 24.13 7.41
C CYS A 30 22.68 24.40 6.76
N SER A 31 23.34 25.46 7.22
CA SER A 31 24.55 26.00 6.60
C SER A 31 25.86 25.38 7.09
N THR A 32 25.81 24.70 8.24
CA THR A 32 26.98 24.05 8.86
C THR A 32 27.22 22.65 8.34
N ILE A 33 26.22 22.03 7.71
CA ILE A 33 26.34 20.72 7.03
C ILE A 33 26.97 20.93 5.65
N THR A 34 28.29 20.82 5.58
CA THR A 34 29.02 21.06 4.32
C THR A 34 29.43 19.76 3.62
N GLN A 35 29.62 18.69 4.39
CA GLN A 35 29.96 17.37 3.90
C GLN A 35 29.19 16.29 4.65
N VAL A 36 28.76 15.28 3.91
CA VAL A 36 28.14 14.07 4.46
C VAL A 36 28.80 12.87 3.78
N ALA A 37 29.07 11.81 4.52
CA ALA A 37 29.32 10.49 3.95
C ALA A 37 28.06 9.63 4.09
N SER A 38 27.85 8.69 3.16
CA SER A 38 26.71 7.78 3.23
C SER A 38 27.07 6.35 2.85
N ALA A 39 26.33 5.39 3.40
CA ALA A 39 26.44 3.97 3.11
C ALA A 39 25.07 3.30 3.02
N ARG A 40 25.01 2.25 2.19
CA ARG A 40 23.92 1.26 2.21
C ARG A 40 24.34 0.11 3.11
N VAL A 41 23.51 -0.25 4.06
CA VAL A 41 23.82 -1.30 5.05
C VAL A 41 22.79 -2.41 4.91
N PHE A 42 23.27 -3.65 4.83
CA PHE A 42 22.45 -4.85 4.91
C PHE A 42 22.71 -5.54 6.25
N LEU A 43 21.64 -5.76 7.00
CA LEU A 43 21.64 -6.57 8.21
C LEU A 43 21.16 -7.97 7.81
N VAL A 44 21.99 -8.99 8.00
CA VAL A 44 21.71 -10.36 7.60
C VAL A 44 21.73 -11.25 8.83
N GLU A 45 20.57 -11.82 9.16
CA GLU A 45 20.39 -12.73 10.29
C GLU A 45 20.35 -14.18 9.79
N GLY A 46 21.12 -15.05 10.44
CA GLY A 46 21.15 -16.47 10.09
C GLY A 46 22.30 -17.23 10.76
N GLU A 47 22.37 -18.53 10.48
CA GLU A 47 23.47 -19.41 10.90
C GLU A 47 24.59 -19.41 9.84
N LEU A 48 25.20 -18.24 9.63
CA LEU A 48 26.20 -18.01 8.58
C LEU A 48 27.63 -18.04 9.12
N ASP A 49 28.53 -18.71 8.39
CA ASP A 49 29.98 -18.57 8.55
C ASP A 49 30.55 -17.37 7.77
N LEU A 50 31.82 -17.02 8.04
CA LEU A 50 32.45 -15.85 7.40
C LEU A 50 32.59 -15.98 5.87
N ALA A 51 32.76 -17.20 5.35
CA ALA A 51 32.90 -17.43 3.91
C ALA A 51 31.55 -17.23 3.20
N GLN A 52 30.46 -17.67 3.82
CA GLN A 52 29.10 -17.39 3.37
C GLN A 52 28.81 -15.90 3.39
N VAL A 53 29.16 -15.18 4.46
CA VAL A 53 28.95 -13.72 4.54
C VAL A 53 29.80 -12.97 3.51
N ASP A 54 31.04 -13.39 3.25
CA ASP A 54 31.84 -12.78 2.17
C ASP A 54 31.23 -13.04 0.79
N SER A 55 30.61 -14.21 0.56
CA SER A 55 29.85 -14.46 -0.67
C SER A 55 28.64 -13.53 -0.78
N ILE A 56 27.93 -13.27 0.30
CA ILE A 56 26.80 -12.33 0.34
C ILE A 56 27.30 -10.90 0.04
N ARG A 57 28.41 -10.48 0.67
CA ARG A 57 29.02 -9.17 0.41
C ARG A 57 29.33 -8.98 -1.08
N ARG A 58 29.92 -9.99 -1.73
CA ARG A 58 30.23 -9.93 -3.17
C ARG A 58 28.99 -9.86 -4.05
N LEU A 59 27.88 -10.48 -3.64
CA LEU A 59 26.61 -10.40 -4.35
C LEU A 59 26.00 -8.99 -4.29
N LEU A 60 26.09 -8.33 -3.13
CA LEU A 60 25.42 -7.05 -2.88
C LEU A 60 26.21 -5.82 -3.32
N THR A 61 27.52 -5.96 -3.58
CA THR A 61 28.43 -4.86 -3.86
C THR A 61 28.80 -4.82 -5.34
N ASP A 62 28.70 -3.66 -5.97
CA ASP A 62 29.32 -3.44 -7.29
C ASP A 62 30.83 -3.21 -7.13
N PRO A 63 31.69 -4.16 -7.54
CA PRO A 63 33.14 -4.04 -7.33
C PRO A 63 33.81 -2.94 -8.16
N VAL A 64 33.10 -2.32 -9.11
CA VAL A 64 33.63 -1.24 -9.95
C VAL A 64 33.50 0.10 -9.26
N THR A 65 32.36 0.34 -8.59
CA THR A 65 32.00 1.65 -8.05
C THR A 65 31.85 1.68 -6.53
N GLU A 66 31.87 0.53 -5.88
CA GLU A 66 31.58 0.37 -4.46
C GLU A 66 32.61 -0.52 -3.76
N GLN A 67 32.73 -0.30 -2.46
CA GLN A 67 33.49 -1.15 -1.54
C GLN A 67 32.60 -1.52 -0.37
N ALA A 68 32.88 -2.66 0.25
CA ALA A 68 32.06 -3.14 1.36
C ALA A 68 32.88 -3.74 2.50
N THR A 69 32.41 -3.51 3.73
CA THR A 69 32.96 -4.08 4.97
C THR A 69 31.94 -5.04 5.60
N ILE A 70 32.44 -5.98 6.40
CA ILE A 70 31.62 -6.95 7.14
C ILE A 70 31.93 -6.77 8.63
N LYS A 71 30.88 -6.67 9.43
CA LYS A 71 30.95 -6.67 10.90
C LYS A 71 29.93 -7.64 11.47
N ARG A 72 30.26 -8.28 12.59
CA ARG A 72 29.31 -9.12 13.33
C ARG A 72 28.78 -8.33 14.53
N LEU A 73 27.46 -8.14 14.63
CA LEU A 73 26.84 -7.25 15.61
C LEU A 73 26.52 -7.93 16.96
N ASP A 74 26.38 -9.26 16.98
CA ASP A 74 26.00 -10.01 18.19
C ASP A 74 27.16 -10.28 19.16
N LEU A 75 28.41 -10.00 18.76
CA LEU A 75 29.62 -10.46 19.47
C LEU A 75 30.63 -9.37 19.89
N GLU A 76 30.32 -8.08 19.76
CA GLU A 76 31.19 -7.01 20.29
C GLU A 76 30.41 -5.84 20.93
N SER A 77 30.72 -5.60 22.20
CA SER A 77 30.53 -4.33 22.91
C SER A 77 31.89 -3.86 23.45
N SER A 78 32.61 -3.03 22.70
CA SER A 78 33.73 -2.17 23.15
C SER A 78 34.22 -1.40 21.91
N THR A 79 34.48 -0.10 21.86
CA THR A 79 34.99 0.88 22.85
C THR A 79 34.64 2.31 22.42
N ASP A 80 34.48 3.19 23.40
CA ASP A 80 34.82 4.62 23.44
C ASP A 80 35.09 5.38 22.13
N SER A 81 34.12 6.18 21.69
CA SER A 81 34.39 7.46 21.00
C SER A 81 33.18 8.40 21.12
N SER A 82 33.05 9.06 22.27
CA SER A 82 31.95 9.99 22.57
C SER A 82 31.81 11.18 21.61
N GLU A 83 32.83 11.44 20.78
CA GLU A 83 32.80 12.48 19.74
C GLU A 83 32.27 11.98 18.37
N SER A 84 32.35 10.68 18.06
CA SER A 84 31.88 10.14 16.76
C SER A 84 30.43 9.64 16.79
N GLU A 85 29.86 9.44 17.98
CA GLU A 85 28.49 8.94 18.16
C GLU A 85 27.42 9.96 17.75
N GLN A 86 27.70 11.26 17.86
CA GLN A 86 26.74 12.32 17.53
C GLN A 86 26.60 12.56 16.02
N ALA A 87 27.64 12.25 15.24
CA ALA A 87 27.68 12.50 13.81
C ALA A 87 27.19 11.31 12.96
N GLN A 88 27.07 10.11 13.54
CA GLN A 88 26.56 8.94 12.83
C GLN A 88 25.05 8.78 13.01
N VAL A 89 24.35 8.59 11.89
CA VAL A 89 22.90 8.39 11.85
C VAL A 89 22.57 7.17 11.01
N ASN A 90 21.76 6.26 11.56
CA ASN A 90 21.20 5.11 10.85
C ASN A 90 19.70 5.31 10.68
N VAL A 91 19.20 5.08 9.48
CA VAL A 91 17.78 5.14 9.15
C VAL A 91 17.35 3.75 8.70
N LEU A 92 16.44 3.15 9.44
CA LEU A 92 15.91 1.80 9.20
C LEU A 92 14.40 1.88 9.08
N PHE A 93 13.80 0.93 8.38
CA PHE A 93 12.36 0.71 8.51
C PHE A 93 11.98 0.38 9.95
N LYS A 94 10.82 0.87 10.37
CA LYS A 94 10.21 0.45 11.63
C LYS A 94 9.87 -1.05 11.57
N PRO A 95 9.88 -1.76 12.72
CA PRO A 95 9.42 -3.13 12.74
C PRO A 95 8.01 -3.26 12.17
N GLY A 96 7.81 -4.20 11.26
CA GLY A 96 6.55 -4.50 10.61
C GLY A 96 6.38 -3.84 9.25
N MET A 97 7.22 -2.85 8.93
CA MET A 97 7.18 -2.16 7.64
C MET A 97 7.83 -2.99 6.54
N THR A 98 7.29 -2.84 5.34
CA THR A 98 7.76 -3.55 4.15
C THR A 98 9.12 -3.03 3.69
N ASP A 99 10.12 -3.91 3.66
CA ASP A 99 11.42 -3.65 3.05
C ASP A 99 11.60 -4.53 1.80
N ASN A 100 11.30 -3.97 0.63
CA ASN A 100 11.36 -4.70 -0.65
C ASN A 100 12.77 -5.19 -1.02
N VAL A 101 13.79 -4.41 -0.66
CA VAL A 101 15.18 -4.74 -0.96
C VAL A 101 15.62 -5.89 -0.07
N ALA A 102 15.29 -5.83 1.22
CA ALA A 102 15.53 -6.93 2.14
C ALA A 102 14.78 -8.20 1.74
N TYR A 103 13.49 -8.09 1.36
CA TYR A 103 12.70 -9.23 0.91
C TYR A 103 13.34 -9.94 -0.29
N SER A 104 13.68 -9.17 -1.33
CA SER A 104 14.29 -9.73 -2.55
C SER A 104 15.67 -10.31 -2.27
N THR A 105 16.45 -9.65 -1.40
CA THR A 105 17.75 -10.15 -0.95
C THR A 105 17.60 -11.47 -0.21
N ARG A 106 16.74 -11.53 0.80
CA ARG A 106 16.49 -12.75 1.59
C ARG A 106 16.09 -13.92 0.69
N ARG A 107 15.17 -13.69 -0.25
CA ARG A 107 14.73 -14.70 -1.23
C ARG A 107 15.91 -15.22 -2.05
N GLU A 108 16.71 -14.35 -2.66
CA GLU A 108 17.89 -14.74 -3.44
C GLU A 108 18.91 -15.54 -2.60
N LEU A 109 19.14 -15.14 -1.35
CA LEU A 109 20.05 -15.85 -0.46
C LEU A 109 19.54 -17.24 -0.10
N GLN A 110 18.23 -17.39 0.15
CA GLN A 110 17.59 -18.68 0.42
C GLN A 110 17.57 -19.60 -0.80
N GLU A 111 17.30 -19.07 -2.00
CA GLU A 111 17.37 -19.82 -3.27
C GLU A 111 18.79 -20.35 -3.56
N ARG A 112 19.83 -19.66 -3.06
CA ARG A 112 21.23 -20.14 -3.07
C ARG A 112 21.56 -21.17 -2.01
N GLY A 113 20.60 -21.55 -1.16
CA GLY A 113 20.78 -22.52 -0.08
C GLY A 113 21.53 -21.97 1.14
N LEU A 114 21.61 -20.64 1.30
CA LEU A 114 22.22 -20.05 2.49
C LEU A 114 21.24 -20.06 3.67
N PRO A 115 21.68 -20.39 4.90
CA PRO A 115 20.84 -20.47 6.10
C PRO A 115 20.50 -19.09 6.67
N VAL A 116 19.89 -18.23 5.84
CA VAL A 116 19.43 -16.88 6.19
C VAL A 116 18.00 -16.95 6.72
N THR A 117 17.80 -16.44 7.93
CA THR A 117 16.48 -16.33 8.55
C THR A 117 15.80 -15.03 8.18
N ASP A 118 16.53 -13.92 8.22
CA ASP A 118 15.97 -12.59 7.93
C ASP A 118 17.00 -11.60 7.37
N VAL A 119 16.51 -10.57 6.69
CA VAL A 119 17.32 -9.47 6.17
C VAL A 119 16.61 -8.15 6.45
N ALA A 120 17.37 -7.09 6.74
CA ALA A 120 16.87 -5.73 6.79
C ALA A 120 17.85 -4.78 6.12
N THR A 121 17.36 -3.69 5.54
CA THR A 121 18.22 -2.62 5.01
C THR A 121 18.26 -1.41 5.93
N CYS A 122 19.36 -0.67 5.84
CA CYS A 122 19.63 0.52 6.61
C CYS A 122 20.39 1.53 5.74
N ARG A 123 20.01 2.80 5.83
CA ARG A 123 20.80 3.91 5.27
C ARG A 123 21.61 4.53 6.38
N ARG A 124 22.93 4.62 6.20
CA ARG A 124 23.84 5.20 7.20
C ARG A 124 24.45 6.48 6.68
N TYR A 125 24.58 7.47 7.56
CA TYR A 125 25.13 8.78 7.26
C TYR A 125 26.12 9.18 8.34
N TRP A 126 27.19 9.88 7.93
CA TRP A 126 28.12 10.56 8.83
C TRP A 126 28.20 12.03 8.45
N PHE A 127 27.89 12.88 9.41
CA PHE A 127 28.01 14.34 9.28
C PHE A 127 29.44 14.79 9.62
N ASP A 128 29.85 15.93 9.09
CA ASP A 128 31.11 16.57 9.46
C ASP A 128 31.10 17.02 10.93
N ALA A 129 32.28 17.10 11.56
CA ALA A 129 32.40 17.51 12.96
C ALA A 129 31.95 18.96 13.21
N SER A 130 31.85 19.77 12.15
CA SER A 130 31.36 21.14 12.18
C SER A 130 29.83 21.27 12.13
N ALA A 131 29.09 20.20 11.78
CA ALA A 131 27.64 20.26 11.73
C ALA A 131 27.03 20.49 13.11
N GLU A 132 26.21 21.52 13.23
CA GLU A 132 25.44 21.76 14.44
C GLU A 132 24.37 20.69 14.64
N ASN A 133 24.23 20.19 15.87
CA ASN A 133 23.24 19.16 16.19
C ASN A 133 21.79 19.58 15.88
N SER A 134 21.46 20.87 16.00
CA SER A 134 20.16 21.44 15.62
C SER A 134 19.87 21.29 14.13
N GLU A 135 20.88 21.51 13.28
CA GLU A 135 20.80 21.34 11.83
C GLU A 135 20.75 19.86 11.44
N ILE A 136 21.50 19.00 12.13
CA ILE A 136 21.43 17.54 11.95
C ILE A 136 20.00 17.06 12.26
N GLN A 137 19.41 17.48 13.38
CA GLN A 137 18.03 17.09 13.74
C GLN A 137 17.01 17.54 12.67
N ARG A 138 17.14 18.77 12.16
CA ARG A 138 16.28 19.27 11.09
C ARG A 138 16.44 18.45 9.80
N THR A 139 17.68 18.12 9.43
CA THR A 139 18.00 17.30 8.26
C THR A 139 17.45 15.88 8.41
N ILE A 140 17.56 15.29 9.61
CA ILE A 140 16.96 13.98 9.89
C ILE A 140 15.46 14.00 9.61
N ALA A 141 14.76 14.94 10.26
CA ALA A 141 13.29 15.01 10.22
C ALA A 141 12.70 15.44 8.87
N LYS A 142 13.47 16.15 8.03
CA LYS A 142 12.96 16.72 6.77
C LYS A 142 13.57 16.13 5.50
N THR A 143 14.68 15.39 5.60
CA THR A 143 15.44 14.91 4.44
C THR A 143 15.85 13.43 4.54
N LEU A 144 16.23 12.93 5.72
CA LEU A 144 16.78 11.58 5.83
C LEU A 144 15.73 10.51 6.10
N ALA A 145 14.84 10.76 7.06
CA ALA A 145 13.88 9.77 7.54
C ALA A 145 12.46 10.25 7.32
N ASN A 146 11.58 9.30 6.99
CA ASN A 146 10.14 9.51 7.13
C ASN A 146 9.66 8.85 8.43
N ASP A 147 9.31 9.68 9.42
CA ASP A 147 8.87 9.22 10.73
C ASP A 147 7.61 8.33 10.69
N ALA A 148 6.85 8.28 9.60
CA ALA A 148 5.74 7.33 9.46
C ALA A 148 6.23 5.88 9.38
N ILE A 149 7.26 5.64 8.56
CA ILE A 149 7.71 4.28 8.15
C ILE A 149 9.12 3.92 8.62
N GLU A 150 9.92 4.90 9.04
CA GLU A 150 11.31 4.73 9.42
C GLU A 150 11.56 5.12 10.87
N ARG A 151 12.63 4.57 11.43
CA ARG A 151 13.20 4.91 12.73
C ARG A 151 14.65 5.30 12.57
N VAL A 152 15.09 6.19 13.44
CA VAL A 152 16.44 6.73 13.43
C VAL A 152 17.21 6.25 14.66
N ILE A 153 18.38 5.67 14.44
CA ILE A 153 19.31 5.26 15.50
C ILE A 153 20.59 6.07 15.35
N ARG A 154 20.91 6.87 16.36
CA ARG A 154 22.16 7.64 16.43
C ARG A 154 23.30 6.77 16.97
N GLY A 155 24.49 6.97 16.43
CA GLY A 155 25.68 6.18 16.78
C GLY A 155 25.71 4.78 16.15
N PRO A 156 26.60 3.90 16.61
CA PRO A 156 26.72 2.54 16.09
C PRO A 156 25.46 1.68 16.33
N LEU A 157 25.14 0.78 15.39
CA LEU A 157 24.05 -0.18 15.59
C LEU A 157 24.42 -1.21 16.67
N GLN A 158 23.54 -1.37 17.65
CA GLN A 158 23.64 -2.35 18.74
C GLN A 158 22.40 -3.26 18.73
N LEU A 159 22.18 -3.96 17.62
CA LEU A 159 21.06 -4.89 17.45
C LEU A 159 21.54 -6.33 17.69
N LYS A 160 20.71 -7.12 18.39
CA LYS A 160 20.94 -8.57 18.56
C LYS A 160 20.18 -9.41 17.55
N THR A 161 19.02 -8.91 17.12
CA THR A 161 18.13 -9.54 16.16
C THR A 161 17.39 -8.45 15.39
N ILE A 162 17.05 -8.75 14.15
CA ILE A 162 16.16 -7.94 13.31
C ILE A 162 14.79 -8.61 13.15
N ALA A 163 14.63 -9.85 13.62
CA ALA A 163 13.39 -10.58 13.56
C ALA A 163 12.24 -9.82 14.24
N ILE A 164 11.08 -9.89 13.59
CA ILE A 164 9.86 -9.21 13.99
C ILE A 164 8.82 -10.29 14.21
N GLY A 165 8.20 -10.28 15.39
CA GLY A 165 7.12 -11.19 15.71
C GLY A 165 7.17 -11.65 17.16
N HIS A 166 6.00 -11.74 17.75
CA HIS A 166 5.75 -12.44 19.00
C HIS A 166 4.43 -13.19 18.83
N ASP A 167 4.24 -14.25 19.59
CA ASP A 167 2.95 -14.93 19.60
C ASP A 167 1.90 -13.98 20.17
N VAL A 168 0.94 -13.59 19.33
CA VAL A 168 -0.27 -12.91 19.78
C VAL A 168 -1.29 -13.99 20.10
N PRO A 169 -1.61 -14.25 21.38
CA PRO A 169 -2.62 -15.23 21.72
C PRO A 169 -3.96 -14.78 21.15
N PHE A 170 -4.72 -15.73 20.59
CA PHE A 170 -6.08 -15.44 20.13
C PHE A 170 -6.96 -15.03 21.32
N GLU A 171 -7.53 -13.84 21.24
CA GLU A 171 -8.54 -13.34 22.16
C GLU A 171 -9.65 -12.70 21.35
N LEU A 172 -10.81 -13.38 21.27
CA LEU A 172 -11.98 -12.82 20.61
C LEU A 172 -12.53 -11.65 21.44
N LYS A 173 -12.45 -10.44 20.90
CA LYS A 173 -12.93 -9.23 21.58
C LYS A 173 -14.37 -8.94 21.17
N THR A 174 -15.23 -8.74 22.16
CA THR A 174 -16.60 -8.30 21.98
C THR A 174 -16.70 -6.82 22.33
N VAL A 175 -17.32 -6.02 21.45
CA VAL A 175 -17.53 -4.58 21.67
C VAL A 175 -18.95 -4.38 22.17
N LYS A 176 -19.09 -4.07 23.45
CA LYS A 176 -20.41 -3.84 24.06
C LYS A 176 -21.06 -2.60 23.44
N LEU A 177 -22.20 -2.76 22.79
CA LEU A 177 -23.03 -1.67 22.28
C LEU A 177 -24.39 -1.60 22.99
N ALA A 178 -24.89 -2.71 23.52
CA ALA A 178 -26.21 -2.78 24.13
C ALA A 178 -26.38 -1.80 25.31
N GLY A 179 -27.39 -0.94 25.21
CA GLY A 179 -27.77 0.01 26.26
C GLY A 179 -26.84 1.21 26.43
N LEU A 180 -25.88 1.41 25.52
CA LEU A 180 -25.02 2.59 25.52
C LEU A 180 -25.75 3.84 25.04
N SER A 181 -25.39 4.97 25.63
CA SER A 181 -25.82 6.31 25.24
C SER A 181 -25.08 6.81 23.99
N ASP A 182 -25.61 7.87 23.38
CA ASP A 182 -25.02 8.53 22.21
C ASP A 182 -23.55 8.94 22.43
N GLU A 183 -23.21 9.43 23.62
CA GLU A 183 -21.85 9.85 23.98
C GLU A 183 -20.88 8.65 24.08
N GLU A 184 -21.36 7.54 24.64
CA GLU A 184 -20.58 6.31 24.75
C GLU A 184 -20.36 5.66 23.36
N LEU A 185 -21.40 5.62 22.52
CA LEU A 185 -21.28 5.14 21.13
C LEU A 185 -20.27 5.96 20.32
N MET A 186 -20.34 7.29 20.42
CA MET A 186 -19.39 8.16 19.72
C MET A 186 -17.98 8.07 20.30
N THR A 187 -17.82 7.71 21.57
CA THR A 187 -16.52 7.43 22.17
C THR A 187 -15.90 6.17 21.57
N ILE A 188 -16.67 5.08 21.46
CA ILE A 188 -16.24 3.85 20.77
C ILE A 188 -15.81 4.13 19.32
N SER A 189 -16.60 4.93 18.58
CA SER A 189 -16.29 5.28 17.19
C SER A 189 -14.97 6.04 17.06
N ARG A 190 -14.67 6.97 17.99
CA ARG A 190 -13.43 7.76 17.98
C ARG A 190 -12.21 6.96 18.43
N GLU A 191 -12.32 6.24 19.54
CA GLU A 191 -11.19 5.52 20.14
C GLU A 191 -10.72 4.35 19.28
N ASN A 192 -11.65 3.69 18.56
CA ASN A 192 -11.32 2.61 17.63
C ASN A 192 -11.15 3.09 16.18
N LEU A 193 -11.10 4.41 15.92
CA LEU A 193 -10.89 4.99 14.60
C LEU A 193 -11.88 4.53 13.50
N LEU A 194 -13.11 4.16 13.90
CA LEU A 194 -14.15 3.63 13.00
C LEU A 194 -14.70 4.69 12.05
N SER A 195 -14.62 5.96 12.45
CA SER A 195 -15.17 7.10 11.68
C SER A 195 -16.67 6.97 11.36
N LEU A 196 -17.41 6.25 12.20
CA LEU A 196 -18.85 6.06 12.09
C LEU A 196 -19.59 7.23 12.75
N SER A 197 -20.62 7.72 12.07
CA SER A 197 -21.58 8.69 12.59
C SER A 197 -22.51 8.08 13.63
N LEU A 198 -23.17 8.93 14.44
CA LEU A 198 -24.12 8.46 15.45
C LEU A 198 -25.26 7.62 14.86
N VAL A 199 -25.76 8.00 13.67
CA VAL A 199 -26.83 7.24 12.99
C VAL A 199 -26.35 5.85 12.57
N GLU A 200 -25.13 5.74 12.06
CA GLU A 200 -24.53 4.46 11.69
C GLU A 200 -24.30 3.60 12.95
N MET A 201 -23.80 4.19 14.04
CA MET A 201 -23.62 3.50 15.32
C MET A 201 -24.94 2.98 15.91
N HIS A 202 -26.03 3.77 15.87
CA HIS A 202 -27.35 3.29 16.26
C HIS A 202 -27.85 2.16 15.36
N THR A 203 -27.61 2.26 14.05
CA THR A 203 -28.02 1.20 13.11
C THR A 203 -27.34 -0.13 13.44
N ILE A 204 -26.05 -0.08 13.77
CA ILE A 204 -25.28 -1.25 14.20
C ILE A 204 -25.79 -1.76 15.56
N GLN A 205 -25.95 -0.88 16.54
CA GLN A 205 -26.49 -1.21 17.86
C GLN A 205 -27.86 -1.93 17.74
N ASP A 206 -28.78 -1.40 16.94
CA ASP A 206 -30.11 -1.97 16.71
C ASP A 206 -30.05 -3.33 15.99
N TYR A 207 -29.12 -3.50 15.05
CA TYR A 207 -28.92 -4.77 14.36
C TYR A 207 -28.47 -5.86 15.33
N PHE A 208 -27.44 -5.58 16.14
CA PHE A 208 -26.90 -6.53 17.11
C PHE A 208 -27.86 -6.79 18.28
N ALA A 209 -28.64 -5.78 18.69
CA ALA A 209 -29.74 -5.97 19.64
C ALA A 209 -30.78 -6.99 19.15
N LYS A 210 -31.14 -6.99 17.85
CA LYS A 210 -32.05 -8.00 17.26
C LYS A 210 -31.43 -9.39 17.22
N LEU A 211 -30.11 -9.50 17.10
CA LEU A 211 -29.38 -10.76 17.19
C LEU A 211 -29.16 -11.23 18.64
N ASN A 212 -29.55 -10.41 19.62
CA ASN A 212 -29.41 -10.67 21.05
C ASN A 212 -27.95 -10.98 21.45
N ARG A 213 -27.00 -10.26 20.84
CA ARG A 213 -25.56 -10.30 21.16
C ARG A 213 -24.91 -8.98 20.79
N ASP A 214 -23.76 -8.69 21.38
CA ASP A 214 -22.90 -7.59 20.93
C ASP A 214 -22.04 -8.03 19.71
N PRO A 215 -21.56 -7.08 18.89
CA PRO A 215 -20.61 -7.38 17.82
C PRO A 215 -19.24 -7.78 18.37
N THR A 216 -18.52 -8.57 17.59
CA THR A 216 -17.07 -8.69 17.73
C THR A 216 -16.37 -7.46 17.13
N ASP A 217 -15.14 -7.17 17.56
CA ASP A 217 -14.34 -6.09 17.02
C ASP A 217 -14.15 -6.18 15.49
N ILE A 218 -13.88 -7.36 14.97
CA ILE A 218 -13.72 -7.60 13.52
C ILE A 218 -15.02 -7.38 12.73
N GLU A 219 -16.19 -7.71 13.30
CA GLU A 219 -17.48 -7.41 12.67
C GLU A 219 -17.73 -5.90 12.61
N LEU A 220 -17.44 -5.19 13.71
CA LEU A 220 -17.60 -3.74 13.79
C LEU A 220 -16.66 -3.02 12.82
N GLU A 221 -15.40 -3.45 12.76
CA GLU A 221 -14.40 -2.91 11.84
C GLU A 221 -14.77 -3.19 10.37
N THR A 222 -15.27 -4.38 10.06
CA THR A 222 -15.76 -4.73 8.70
C THR A 222 -16.85 -3.78 8.24
N VAL A 223 -17.81 -3.47 9.10
CA VAL A 223 -18.88 -2.50 8.80
C VAL A 223 -18.30 -1.09 8.66
N ALA A 224 -17.40 -0.68 9.55
CA ALA A 224 -16.78 0.64 9.53
C ALA A 224 -16.01 0.92 8.22
N GLN A 225 -15.20 -0.03 7.76
CA GLN A 225 -14.48 0.09 6.50
C GLN A 225 -15.44 0.17 5.31
N THR A 226 -16.44 -0.72 5.27
CA THR A 226 -17.42 -0.79 4.17
C THR A 226 -18.27 0.49 4.08
N TRP A 227 -18.67 1.06 5.22
CA TRP A 227 -19.50 2.28 5.30
C TRP A 227 -18.69 3.58 5.33
N SER A 228 -17.38 3.51 5.18
CA SER A 228 -16.51 4.69 5.07
C SER A 228 -16.90 5.54 3.85
N GLU A 229 -16.55 6.84 3.88
CA GLU A 229 -16.80 7.71 2.72
C GLU A 229 -16.06 7.22 1.47
N HIS A 230 -14.85 6.69 1.68
CA HIS A 230 -14.00 6.13 0.64
C HIS A 230 -14.67 4.96 -0.10
N CYS A 231 -15.27 4.01 0.62
CA CYS A 231 -15.88 2.83 0.01
C CYS A 231 -17.32 3.09 -0.47
N SER A 232 -18.14 3.76 0.35
CA SER A 232 -19.57 3.95 0.06
C SER A 232 -19.90 5.19 -0.77
N HIS A 233 -18.96 6.11 -0.98
CA HIS A 233 -19.15 7.35 -1.76
C HIS A 233 -20.38 8.16 -1.30
N LYS A 234 -20.57 8.32 0.01
CA LYS A 234 -21.84 8.79 0.60
C LYS A 234 -22.18 10.22 0.16
N THR A 235 -21.18 11.08 -0.03
CA THR A 235 -21.38 12.44 -0.56
C THR A 235 -21.93 12.42 -1.98
N LEU A 236 -21.37 11.59 -2.85
CA LEU A 236 -21.79 11.47 -4.26
C LEU A 236 -23.15 10.77 -4.39
N ALA A 237 -23.46 9.83 -3.50
CA ALA A 237 -24.78 9.19 -3.44
C ALA A 237 -25.83 10.03 -2.69
N GLY A 238 -25.42 11.12 -2.04
CA GLY A 238 -26.22 11.90 -1.11
C GLY A 238 -27.27 12.79 -1.78
N ARG A 239 -28.20 13.26 -0.94
CA ARG A 239 -29.23 14.24 -1.32
C ARG A 239 -28.65 15.64 -1.26
N ILE A 240 -28.66 16.35 -2.38
CA ILE A 240 -28.02 17.66 -2.49
C ILE A 240 -29.02 18.67 -3.02
N ARG A 241 -29.17 19.78 -2.28
CA ARG A 241 -29.88 20.98 -2.74
C ARG A 241 -28.84 22.07 -3.00
N TYR A 242 -28.77 22.53 -4.24
CA TYR A 242 -27.80 23.51 -4.70
C TYR A 242 -28.52 24.73 -5.28
N THR A 243 -28.17 25.94 -4.84
CA THR A 243 -28.75 27.18 -5.35
C THR A 243 -27.64 28.08 -5.90
N GLU A 244 -27.72 28.42 -7.18
CA GLU A 244 -26.80 29.33 -7.86
C GLU A 244 -27.57 30.26 -8.80
N GLY A 245 -27.27 31.55 -8.77
CA GLY A 245 -27.92 32.54 -9.66
C GLY A 245 -29.45 32.62 -9.52
N GLY A 246 -30.00 32.26 -8.35
CA GLY A 246 -31.45 32.21 -8.10
C GLY A 246 -32.14 30.94 -8.62
N GLN A 247 -31.41 30.00 -9.22
CA GLN A 247 -31.93 28.69 -9.60
C GLN A 247 -31.56 27.65 -8.54
N THR A 248 -32.54 26.86 -8.10
CA THR A 248 -32.32 25.76 -7.17
C THR A 248 -32.44 24.43 -7.91
N ARG A 249 -31.43 23.58 -7.79
CA ARG A 249 -31.43 22.18 -8.22
C ARG A 249 -31.46 21.28 -6.99
N GLN A 250 -32.19 20.19 -7.08
CA GLN A 250 -32.26 19.17 -6.03
C GLN A 250 -31.98 17.81 -6.66
N PHE A 251 -31.08 17.07 -6.01
CA PHE A 251 -30.72 15.70 -6.35
C PHE A 251 -31.08 14.81 -5.15
N GLU A 252 -31.73 13.68 -5.42
CA GLU A 252 -31.95 12.63 -4.44
C GLU A 252 -30.78 11.63 -4.40
N ASN A 253 -30.06 11.49 -5.52
CA ASN A 253 -28.79 10.81 -5.62
C ASN A 253 -27.95 11.47 -6.72
N MET A 254 -26.98 12.29 -6.33
CA MET A 254 -26.21 13.11 -7.27
C MET A 254 -25.49 12.25 -8.33
N LEU A 255 -24.84 11.16 -7.94
CA LEU A 255 -24.09 10.29 -8.86
C LEU A 255 -24.99 9.65 -9.92
N LYS A 256 -26.15 9.11 -9.50
CA LYS A 256 -27.10 8.45 -10.40
C LYS A 256 -27.74 9.45 -11.36
N GLU A 257 -28.13 10.62 -10.85
CA GLU A 257 -28.84 11.64 -11.64
C GLU A 257 -27.94 12.48 -12.53
N THR A 258 -26.62 12.41 -12.35
CA THR A 258 -25.64 13.12 -13.19
C THR A 258 -24.88 12.14 -14.08
N ILE A 259 -23.82 11.52 -13.55
CA ILE A 259 -22.88 10.69 -14.31
C ILE A 259 -23.57 9.46 -14.91
N PHE A 260 -24.37 8.74 -14.13
CA PHE A 260 -25.00 7.51 -14.62
C PHE A 260 -26.11 7.83 -15.63
N ALA A 261 -26.99 8.79 -15.30
CA ALA A 261 -28.07 9.21 -16.18
C ALA A 261 -27.55 9.74 -17.53
N ALA A 262 -26.49 10.56 -17.52
CA ALA A 262 -25.85 11.03 -18.73
C ALA A 262 -25.28 9.86 -19.56
N THR A 263 -24.61 8.90 -18.91
CA THR A 263 -24.07 7.71 -19.59
C THR A 263 -25.18 6.87 -20.21
N VAL A 264 -26.27 6.59 -19.47
CA VAL A 264 -27.44 5.85 -19.98
C VAL A 264 -28.06 6.57 -21.17
N GLN A 265 -28.20 7.89 -21.09
CA GLN A 265 -28.74 8.70 -22.18
C GLN A 265 -27.85 8.62 -23.43
N ILE A 266 -26.53 8.79 -23.28
CA ILE A 266 -25.57 8.71 -24.39
C ILE A 266 -25.61 7.32 -25.04
N ARG A 267 -25.58 6.24 -24.24
CA ARG A 267 -25.68 4.86 -24.75
C ARG A 267 -26.98 4.64 -25.53
N LYS A 268 -28.11 5.12 -25.01
CA LYS A 268 -29.40 5.05 -25.71
C LYS A 268 -29.39 5.81 -27.04
N GLN A 269 -28.73 6.97 -27.10
CA GLN A 269 -28.59 7.76 -28.32
C GLN A 269 -27.69 7.08 -29.36
N LEU A 270 -26.66 6.36 -28.93
CA LEU A 270 -25.76 5.61 -29.81
C LEU A 270 -26.45 4.39 -30.45
N GLY A 271 -27.42 3.78 -29.77
CA GLY A 271 -28.21 2.67 -30.32
C GLY A 271 -27.32 1.50 -30.72
N GLU A 272 -27.36 1.09 -31.99
CA GLU A 272 -26.51 0.02 -32.54
C GLU A 272 -25.01 0.37 -32.55
N ASN A 273 -24.66 1.67 -32.42
CA ASN A 273 -23.27 2.14 -32.32
C ASN A 273 -22.79 2.22 -30.85
N ASP A 274 -23.55 1.71 -29.87
CA ASP A 274 -23.08 1.66 -28.49
C ASP A 274 -21.88 0.72 -28.37
N TRP A 275 -20.76 1.29 -27.95
CA TRP A 275 -19.48 0.61 -27.79
C TRP A 275 -19.16 0.35 -26.31
N CYS A 276 -20.02 0.74 -25.37
CA CYS A 276 -19.85 0.44 -23.95
C CYS A 276 -20.17 -1.03 -23.66
N VAL A 277 -19.21 -1.77 -23.11
CA VAL A 277 -19.35 -3.19 -22.76
C VAL A 277 -19.74 -3.34 -21.29
N SER A 278 -18.95 -2.76 -20.38
CA SER A 278 -19.22 -2.75 -18.93
C SER A 278 -18.98 -1.36 -18.38
N VAL A 279 -19.99 -0.79 -17.70
CA VAL A 279 -19.92 0.55 -17.09
C VAL A 279 -20.62 0.50 -15.73
N PHE A 280 -19.97 1.03 -14.70
CA PHE A 280 -20.48 1.07 -13.32
C PHE A 280 -20.83 -0.30 -12.71
N LYS A 281 -20.13 -1.37 -13.13
CA LYS A 281 -20.36 -2.75 -12.65
C LYS A 281 -19.14 -3.41 -12.02
N ASP A 282 -17.94 -2.90 -12.31
CA ASP A 282 -16.68 -3.56 -12.01
C ASP A 282 -15.61 -2.48 -11.71
N ASN A 283 -14.40 -2.90 -11.37
CA ASN A 283 -13.30 -2.06 -10.91
C ASN A 283 -12.88 -1.02 -11.97
N ALA A 284 -13.16 -1.27 -13.25
CA ALA A 284 -12.92 -0.36 -14.36
C ALA A 284 -14.04 -0.40 -15.42
N GLY A 285 -14.07 0.64 -16.27
CA GLY A 285 -14.96 0.69 -17.42
C GLY A 285 -14.40 -0.07 -18.62
N ILE A 286 -15.25 -0.83 -19.32
CA ILE A 286 -14.88 -1.60 -20.52
C ILE A 286 -15.64 -1.09 -21.73
N VAL A 287 -14.92 -0.93 -22.83
CA VAL A 287 -15.42 -0.43 -24.10
C VAL A 287 -14.87 -1.25 -25.27
N THR A 288 -15.62 -1.35 -26.36
CA THR A 288 -15.17 -2.05 -27.57
C THR A 288 -14.01 -1.30 -28.21
N PHE A 289 -12.94 -2.04 -28.51
CA PHE A 289 -11.76 -1.50 -29.21
C PHE A 289 -11.63 -2.06 -30.63
N ASN A 290 -11.71 -3.37 -30.80
CA ASN A 290 -11.76 -4.03 -32.12
C ASN A 290 -12.43 -5.41 -32.04
N ASP A 291 -12.40 -6.17 -33.14
CA ASP A 291 -13.06 -7.48 -33.25
C ASP A 291 -12.52 -8.55 -32.29
N LYS A 292 -11.31 -8.36 -31.73
CA LYS A 292 -10.64 -9.33 -30.86
C LYS A 292 -10.58 -8.89 -29.40
N TYR A 293 -10.51 -7.58 -29.16
CA TYR A 293 -10.26 -7.01 -27.84
C TYR A 293 -11.22 -5.88 -27.52
N ASP A 294 -11.57 -5.81 -26.25
CA ASP A 294 -12.08 -4.61 -25.60
C ASP A 294 -10.95 -3.87 -24.90
N ALA A 295 -11.15 -2.59 -24.61
CA ALA A 295 -10.29 -1.77 -23.78
C ALA A 295 -10.93 -1.55 -22.42
N CYS A 296 -10.13 -1.73 -21.37
CA CYS A 296 -10.46 -1.46 -19.98
C CYS A 296 -9.71 -0.19 -19.57
N PHE A 297 -10.38 0.76 -18.92
CA PHE A 297 -9.77 2.01 -18.49
C PHE A 297 -10.26 2.43 -17.11
N LYS A 298 -9.31 2.79 -16.25
CA LYS A 298 -9.55 3.27 -14.89
C LYS A 298 -8.56 4.39 -14.54
N VAL A 299 -9.04 5.30 -13.71
CA VAL A 299 -8.25 6.37 -13.09
C VAL A 299 -8.64 6.43 -11.62
N GLU A 300 -7.64 6.53 -10.76
CA GLU A 300 -7.78 6.70 -9.31
C GLU A 300 -6.99 7.91 -8.82
N THR A 301 -7.17 8.24 -7.54
CA THR A 301 -6.38 9.27 -6.87
C THR A 301 -5.71 8.73 -5.64
N HIS A 302 -4.50 9.18 -5.35
CA HIS A 302 -3.77 8.78 -4.14
C HIS A 302 -3.21 9.99 -3.37
N ASN A 303 -4.08 10.99 -3.17
CA ASN A 303 -3.72 12.34 -2.73
C ASN A 303 -3.10 12.39 -1.34
N ARG A 304 -3.82 11.92 -0.32
CA ARG A 304 -3.42 12.06 1.09
C ARG A 304 -2.17 11.27 1.42
N PRO A 305 -2.01 10.00 1.00
CA PRO A 305 -0.78 9.28 1.27
C PRO A 305 0.40 9.93 0.53
N SER A 306 0.18 10.47 -0.68
CA SER A 306 1.21 11.22 -1.41
C SER A 306 1.58 12.58 -0.77
N ALA A 307 0.75 13.12 0.12
CA ALA A 307 1.08 14.30 0.90
C ALA A 307 2.05 13.97 2.06
N LEU A 308 1.91 12.77 2.63
CA LEU A 308 2.66 12.31 3.81
C LEU A 308 3.94 11.55 3.44
N GLU A 309 3.85 10.65 2.48
CA GLU A 309 4.97 9.88 1.91
C GLU A 309 4.83 9.88 0.38
N PRO A 310 5.38 10.91 -0.29
CA PRO A 310 5.12 11.14 -1.71
C PRO A 310 5.57 10.02 -2.64
N TYR A 311 6.64 9.29 -2.32
CA TYR A 311 7.13 8.21 -3.17
C TYR A 311 6.19 7.01 -3.10
N GLY A 312 6.01 6.44 -1.92
CA GLY A 312 5.17 5.27 -1.64
C GLY A 312 3.70 5.52 -1.93
N GLY A 313 3.17 6.68 -1.53
CA GLY A 313 1.79 7.05 -1.83
C GLY A 313 1.48 7.07 -3.33
N ALA A 314 2.37 7.65 -4.16
CA ALA A 314 2.14 7.66 -5.59
C ALA A 314 2.41 6.29 -6.25
N ASN A 315 3.38 5.56 -5.71
CA ASN A 315 3.77 4.21 -6.12
C ASN A 315 2.61 3.21 -5.93
N THR A 316 1.93 3.23 -4.77
CA THR A 316 0.75 2.41 -4.53
C THR A 316 -0.47 2.91 -5.29
N GLY A 317 -0.57 4.22 -5.54
CA GLY A 317 -1.61 4.78 -6.41
C GLY A 317 -1.58 4.23 -7.83
N ILE A 318 -0.40 4.16 -8.47
CA ILE A 318 -0.30 3.56 -9.81
C ILE A 318 -0.42 2.03 -9.79
N GLY A 319 0.08 1.35 -8.74
CA GLY A 319 -0.11 -0.09 -8.58
C GLY A 319 -1.58 -0.47 -8.41
N GLY A 320 -2.31 0.22 -7.54
CA GLY A 320 -3.75 0.02 -7.33
C GLY A 320 -4.55 0.08 -8.64
N VAL A 321 -4.36 1.12 -9.44
CA VAL A 321 -5.10 1.25 -10.71
C VAL A 321 -4.69 0.23 -11.78
N ILE A 322 -3.46 -0.30 -11.72
CA ILE A 322 -3.06 -1.45 -12.55
C ILE A 322 -3.82 -2.70 -12.10
N ARG A 323 -3.94 -2.92 -10.79
CA ARG A 323 -4.71 -4.04 -10.22
C ARG A 323 -6.20 -3.93 -10.52
N ASP A 324 -6.79 -2.75 -10.51
CA ASP A 324 -8.17 -2.55 -10.96
C ASP A 324 -8.40 -3.13 -12.36
N CYS A 325 -7.49 -2.83 -13.29
CA CYS A 325 -7.57 -3.33 -14.65
C CYS A 325 -7.32 -4.85 -14.75
N LEU A 326 -6.45 -5.39 -13.88
CA LEU A 326 -6.23 -6.83 -13.74
C LEU A 326 -7.41 -7.56 -13.05
N GLY A 327 -8.18 -6.86 -12.21
CA GLY A 327 -9.35 -7.36 -11.50
C GLY A 327 -10.66 -7.21 -12.29
N THR A 328 -10.65 -6.43 -13.36
CA THR A 328 -11.81 -6.19 -14.21
C THR A 328 -12.09 -7.37 -15.14
N GLY A 329 -13.34 -7.86 -15.14
CA GLY A 329 -13.73 -9.09 -15.83
C GLY A 329 -12.88 -10.28 -15.38
N LEU A 330 -12.32 -11.03 -16.33
CA LEU A 330 -11.34 -12.10 -16.05
C LEU A 330 -9.89 -11.64 -16.23
N GLY A 331 -9.65 -10.33 -16.13
CA GLY A 331 -8.34 -9.68 -16.14
C GLY A 331 -7.94 -9.09 -17.47
N GLY A 332 -7.82 -7.76 -17.51
CA GLY A 332 -7.24 -7.01 -18.63
C GLY A 332 -5.72 -7.02 -18.57
N ARG A 333 -5.05 -7.09 -19.72
CA ARG A 333 -3.59 -6.92 -19.81
C ARG A 333 -3.25 -5.44 -19.83
N PRO A 334 -2.59 -4.88 -18.80
CA PRO A 334 -2.15 -3.48 -18.80
C PRO A 334 -1.25 -3.18 -20.00
N VAL A 335 -1.46 -2.04 -20.66
CA VAL A 335 -0.67 -1.64 -21.85
C VAL A 335 -0.14 -0.21 -21.78
N ALA A 336 -0.80 0.67 -21.04
CA ALA A 336 -0.37 2.06 -20.92
C ALA A 336 -0.87 2.68 -19.61
N ASN A 337 -0.07 3.56 -19.05
CA ASN A 337 -0.43 4.41 -17.91
C ASN A 337 -0.70 5.85 -18.38
N THR A 338 -1.47 6.59 -17.58
CA THR A 338 -1.63 8.04 -17.67
C THR A 338 -1.53 8.65 -16.28
N ASP A 339 -1.10 9.90 -16.18
CA ASP A 339 -1.07 10.61 -14.90
C ASP A 339 -1.51 12.07 -15.00
N VAL A 340 -2.10 12.61 -13.93
CA VAL A 340 -2.31 14.05 -13.78
C VAL A 340 -1.88 14.44 -12.39
N PHE A 341 -0.94 15.37 -12.30
CA PHE A 341 -0.42 15.84 -11.02
C PHE A 341 -0.73 17.32 -10.80
N CYS A 342 -1.27 17.65 -9.63
CA CYS A 342 -1.47 19.02 -9.20
C CYS A 342 -0.65 19.28 -7.94
N PHE A 343 0.29 20.23 -8.01
CA PHE A 343 1.20 20.57 -6.92
C PHE A 343 1.13 22.07 -6.60
N ALA A 344 1.60 22.46 -5.41
CA ALA A 344 1.97 23.85 -5.18
C ALA A 344 3.28 24.20 -5.90
N PRO A 345 3.57 25.48 -6.16
CA PRO A 345 4.79 25.89 -6.85
C PRO A 345 6.06 25.34 -6.16
N PRO A 346 7.04 24.79 -6.92
CA PRO A 346 8.24 24.22 -6.34
C PRO A 346 9.21 25.27 -5.75
N GLU A 347 8.92 26.55 -5.95
CA GLU A 347 9.69 27.69 -5.44
C GLU A 347 9.03 28.34 -4.21
N THR A 348 7.95 27.76 -3.66
CA THR A 348 7.29 28.26 -2.45
C THR A 348 8.29 28.35 -1.29
N PRO A 349 8.48 29.52 -0.66
CA PRO A 349 9.41 29.67 0.45
C PRO A 349 9.06 28.77 1.64
N HIS A 350 10.07 28.13 2.24
CA HIS A 350 9.87 27.29 3.44
C HIS A 350 9.17 28.02 4.59
N SER A 351 9.35 29.35 4.71
CA SER A 351 8.72 30.18 5.74
C SER A 351 7.20 30.36 5.56
N GLU A 352 6.67 30.06 4.37
CA GLU A 352 5.24 30.17 4.04
C GLU A 352 4.49 28.83 4.20
N LEU A 353 5.21 27.74 4.46
CA LEU A 353 4.61 26.41 4.61
C LEU A 353 3.98 26.25 6.00
N PRO A 354 2.76 25.69 6.09
CA PRO A 354 2.18 25.30 7.37
C PRO A 354 3.04 24.25 8.10
N PRO A 355 3.00 24.20 9.44
CA PRO A 355 3.62 23.12 10.21
C PRO A 355 3.16 21.74 9.71
N GLY A 356 4.08 20.77 9.68
CA GLY A 356 3.81 19.41 9.21
C GLY A 356 3.69 19.23 7.69
N VAL A 357 3.73 20.30 6.89
CA VAL A 357 3.63 20.17 5.42
C VAL A 357 5.00 19.92 4.80
N LEU A 358 5.10 18.90 3.94
CA LEU A 358 6.28 18.69 3.11
C LEU A 358 6.40 19.77 2.03
N HIS A 359 7.63 20.16 1.73
CA HIS A 359 7.89 21.17 0.71
C HIS A 359 7.36 20.71 -0.67
N PRO A 360 6.69 21.56 -1.48
CA PRO A 360 6.07 21.15 -2.74
C PRO A 360 7.05 20.48 -3.72
N LYS A 361 8.30 20.94 -3.75
CA LYS A 361 9.38 20.32 -4.53
C LYS A 361 9.69 18.88 -4.10
N THR A 362 9.63 18.58 -2.80
CA THR A 362 9.82 17.23 -2.26
C THR A 362 8.66 16.34 -2.65
N ILE A 363 7.42 16.83 -2.51
CA ILE A 363 6.21 16.13 -2.94
C ILE A 363 6.29 15.79 -4.43
N ALA A 364 6.53 16.78 -5.29
CA ALA A 364 6.60 16.58 -6.74
C ALA A 364 7.68 15.55 -7.13
N ARG A 365 8.88 15.64 -6.56
CA ARG A 365 9.97 14.68 -6.84
C ARG A 365 9.62 13.26 -6.40
N GLY A 366 9.04 13.11 -5.22
CA GLY A 366 8.65 11.81 -4.69
C GLY A 366 7.52 11.19 -5.51
N VAL A 367 6.45 11.94 -5.80
CA VAL A 367 5.32 11.48 -6.63
C VAL A 367 5.79 11.02 -8.01
N ILE A 368 6.56 11.87 -8.71
CA ILE A 368 7.07 11.54 -10.04
C ILE A 368 7.95 10.28 -10.00
N SER A 369 8.83 10.16 -8.99
CA SER A 369 9.68 8.99 -8.85
C SER A 369 8.88 7.73 -8.51
N GLY A 370 7.87 7.84 -7.64
CA GLY A 370 7.00 6.74 -7.24
C GLY A 370 6.23 6.14 -8.41
N VAL A 371 5.55 6.98 -9.20
CA VAL A 371 4.81 6.55 -10.40
C VAL A 371 5.75 5.97 -11.44
N ARG A 372 6.84 6.68 -11.75
CA ARG A 372 7.84 6.24 -12.73
C ARG A 372 8.43 4.88 -12.36
N ASP A 373 8.85 4.70 -11.11
CA ASP A 373 9.57 3.50 -10.69
C ASP A 373 8.65 2.27 -10.68
N TYR A 374 7.38 2.42 -10.29
CA TYR A 374 6.41 1.32 -10.37
C TYR A 374 6.11 0.95 -11.83
N GLY A 375 5.74 1.93 -12.65
CA GLY A 375 5.40 1.71 -14.06
C GLY A 375 6.57 1.08 -14.84
N ASN A 376 7.80 1.57 -14.62
CA ASN A 376 9.00 1.02 -15.24
C ASN A 376 9.26 -0.44 -14.84
N ARG A 377 9.13 -0.78 -13.55
CA ARG A 377 9.34 -2.16 -13.07
C ARG A 377 8.22 -3.11 -13.53
N MET A 378 7.00 -2.60 -13.69
CA MET A 378 5.90 -3.33 -14.34
C MET A 378 6.09 -3.46 -15.87
N GLY A 379 6.97 -2.67 -16.47
CA GLY A 379 7.15 -2.63 -17.92
C GLY A 379 5.97 -1.97 -18.66
N ILE A 380 5.26 -1.05 -18.01
CA ILE A 380 4.10 -0.35 -18.57
C ILE A 380 4.47 1.12 -18.79
N PRO A 381 4.43 1.63 -20.04
CA PRO A 381 4.79 3.02 -20.31
C PRO A 381 3.68 3.98 -19.86
N THR A 382 4.07 5.10 -19.24
CA THR A 382 3.17 6.27 -19.11
C THR A 382 3.18 7.04 -20.43
N VAL A 383 2.06 7.07 -21.13
CA VAL A 383 1.98 7.57 -22.52
C VAL A 383 1.43 8.99 -22.65
N ASN A 384 0.74 9.49 -21.63
CA ASN A 384 0.20 10.83 -21.57
C ASN A 384 0.04 11.29 -20.12
N GLY A 385 -0.12 12.60 -19.94
CA GLY A 385 -0.43 13.17 -18.64
C GLY A 385 -0.45 14.69 -18.62
N ALA A 386 -0.57 15.26 -17.43
CA ALA A 386 -0.50 16.70 -17.21
C ALA A 386 0.08 17.05 -15.83
N VAL A 387 0.74 18.20 -15.73
CA VAL A 387 1.19 18.78 -14.46
C VAL A 387 0.63 20.20 -14.35
N TYR A 388 0.00 20.50 -13.23
CA TYR A 388 -0.57 21.81 -12.93
C TYR A 388 -0.06 22.33 -11.58
N PHE A 389 0.25 23.63 -11.52
CA PHE A 389 0.77 24.27 -10.31
C PHE A 389 -0.18 25.36 -9.81
N ASP A 390 -0.53 25.31 -8.52
CA ASP A 390 -1.39 26.30 -7.86
C ASP A 390 -1.20 26.24 -6.34
N ASP A 391 -1.18 27.39 -5.67
CA ASP A 391 -0.97 27.48 -4.22
C ASP A 391 -2.04 26.76 -3.41
N ARG A 392 -3.23 26.52 -3.99
CA ARG A 392 -4.31 25.76 -3.35
C ARG A 392 -3.97 24.29 -3.08
N TYR A 393 -2.89 23.78 -3.66
CA TYR A 393 -2.41 22.41 -3.43
C TYR A 393 -1.34 22.33 -2.32
N ILE A 394 -1.08 23.42 -1.60
CA ILE A 394 -0.25 23.38 -0.39
C ILE A 394 -0.91 22.45 0.63
N GLY A 395 -0.14 21.50 1.16
CA GLY A 395 -0.58 20.53 2.16
C GLY A 395 -1.35 19.31 1.61
N ASN A 396 -1.93 19.40 0.41
CA ASN A 396 -2.60 18.27 -0.23
C ASN A 396 -2.49 18.32 -1.76
N PRO A 397 -1.58 17.54 -2.37
CA PRO A 397 -1.47 17.45 -3.82
C PRO A 397 -2.66 16.66 -4.40
N LEU A 398 -2.91 16.82 -5.70
CA LEU A 398 -3.75 15.86 -6.43
C LEU A 398 -2.86 14.95 -7.25
N VAL A 399 -2.97 13.64 -7.03
CA VAL A 399 -2.17 12.61 -7.69
C VAL A 399 -3.12 11.64 -8.36
N PHE A 400 -3.44 11.91 -9.62
CA PHE A 400 -4.25 11.03 -10.45
C PHE A 400 -3.35 10.02 -11.18
N CYS A 401 -3.67 8.74 -11.04
CA CYS A 401 -2.99 7.64 -11.72
C CYS A 401 -4.03 6.87 -12.52
N GLY A 402 -3.75 6.55 -13.78
CA GLY A 402 -4.65 5.78 -14.63
C GLY A 402 -3.94 4.67 -15.39
N ASN A 403 -4.69 3.63 -15.72
CA ASN A 403 -4.22 2.50 -16.52
C ASN A 403 -5.23 2.16 -17.61
N VAL A 404 -4.71 1.90 -18.81
CA VAL A 404 -5.41 1.29 -19.93
C VAL A 404 -4.94 -0.15 -20.07
N ALA A 405 -5.88 -1.07 -20.15
CA ALA A 405 -5.64 -2.49 -20.39
C ALA A 405 -6.44 -2.99 -21.61
N VAL A 406 -5.98 -4.08 -22.23
CA VAL A 406 -6.72 -4.78 -23.27
C VAL A 406 -7.23 -6.11 -22.74
N ILE A 407 -8.51 -6.41 -22.98
CA ILE A 407 -9.16 -7.64 -22.52
C ILE A 407 -9.76 -8.38 -23.72
N PRO A 408 -9.58 -9.70 -23.86
CA PRO A 408 -10.19 -10.44 -24.97
C PRO A 408 -11.72 -10.33 -24.96
N LYS A 409 -12.33 -10.26 -26.14
CA LYS A 409 -13.81 -10.33 -26.27
C LYS A 409 -14.34 -11.56 -25.53
N GLY A 410 -15.44 -11.39 -24.79
CA GLY A 410 -16.08 -12.45 -24.00
C GLY A 410 -15.43 -12.74 -22.65
N LYS A 411 -14.48 -11.91 -22.20
CA LYS A 411 -13.84 -12.00 -20.87
C LYS A 411 -14.23 -10.86 -19.92
N SER A 412 -15.21 -10.05 -20.28
CA SER A 412 -15.68 -8.89 -19.50
C SER A 412 -16.56 -9.26 -18.30
N GLU A 413 -17.15 -10.46 -18.29
CA GLU A 413 -18.04 -10.91 -17.22
C GLU A 413 -17.28 -11.87 -16.29
N LYS A 414 -17.54 -11.74 -14.99
CA LYS A 414 -17.02 -12.61 -13.92
C LYS A 414 -18.17 -13.02 -13.01
N VAL A 415 -18.16 -14.25 -12.52
CA VAL A 415 -19.21 -14.77 -11.63
C VAL A 415 -18.58 -15.67 -10.57
N VAL A 416 -18.94 -15.42 -9.32
CA VAL A 416 -18.59 -16.28 -8.19
C VAL A 416 -19.64 -17.37 -8.06
N SER A 417 -19.21 -18.62 -7.93
CA SER A 417 -20.12 -19.77 -7.73
C SER A 417 -19.93 -20.41 -6.35
N PRO A 418 -21.02 -20.81 -5.66
CA PRO A 418 -20.92 -21.58 -4.43
C PRO A 418 -20.06 -22.84 -4.60
N GLY A 419 -19.22 -23.10 -3.61
CA GLY A 419 -18.30 -24.23 -3.58
C GLY A 419 -16.93 -23.97 -4.22
N GLU A 420 -16.73 -22.86 -4.94
CA GLU A 420 -15.40 -22.50 -5.44
C GLU A 420 -14.48 -22.05 -4.31
N TYR A 421 -13.17 -22.24 -4.50
CA TYR A 421 -12.15 -21.79 -3.54
C TYR A 421 -12.01 -20.28 -3.58
N ILE A 422 -11.90 -19.68 -2.40
CA ILE A 422 -11.39 -18.33 -2.22
C ILE A 422 -9.87 -18.43 -2.19
N VAL A 423 -9.19 -17.88 -3.20
CA VAL A 423 -7.73 -17.97 -3.34
C VAL A 423 -7.13 -16.58 -3.30
N ALA A 424 -6.18 -16.35 -2.38
CA ALA A 424 -5.34 -15.17 -2.39
C ALA A 424 -4.01 -15.46 -3.09
N ILE A 425 -3.56 -14.53 -3.94
CA ILE A 425 -2.24 -14.58 -4.58
C ILE A 425 -1.50 -13.25 -4.39
N GLY A 426 -0.17 -13.31 -4.48
CA GLY A 426 0.69 -12.12 -4.56
C GLY A 426 1.33 -11.73 -3.24
N GLY A 427 1.13 -10.48 -2.82
CA GLY A 427 1.74 -9.93 -1.62
C GLY A 427 1.33 -10.65 -0.33
N ARG A 428 2.21 -10.61 0.69
CA ARG A 428 1.90 -11.13 2.03
C ARG A 428 1.23 -10.06 2.89
N THR A 429 0.43 -10.51 3.86
CA THR A 429 -0.34 -9.67 4.78
C THR A 429 0.56 -9.09 5.89
N GLY A 430 0.41 -7.80 6.18
CA GLY A 430 1.17 -7.07 7.20
C GLY A 430 0.34 -5.96 7.85
N LEU A 431 0.95 -5.12 8.69
CA LEU A 431 0.30 -3.96 9.31
C LEU A 431 0.14 -2.76 8.34
N ASP A 432 0.26 -3.00 7.04
CA ASP A 432 0.16 -1.97 6.01
C ASP A 432 -1.30 -1.50 5.87
N GLY A 433 -1.51 -0.19 5.96
CA GLY A 433 -2.80 0.46 5.71
C GLY A 433 -3.91 0.08 6.69
N ILE A 434 -3.59 -0.36 7.91
CA ILE A 434 -4.60 -0.62 8.94
C ILE A 434 -5.35 0.70 9.22
N HIS A 435 -6.68 0.66 9.07
CA HIS A 435 -7.56 1.83 9.09
C HIS A 435 -7.33 2.84 7.94
N GLY A 436 -6.76 2.41 6.81
CA GLY A 436 -6.50 3.26 5.65
C GLY A 436 -7.76 3.90 5.06
N ALA A 437 -8.82 3.13 4.81
CA ALA A 437 -10.07 3.67 4.26
C ALA A 437 -10.76 4.67 5.22
N THR A 438 -10.81 4.38 6.53
CA THR A 438 -11.37 5.30 7.53
C THR A 438 -10.50 6.55 7.69
N PHE A 439 -9.16 6.42 7.69
CA PHE A 439 -8.22 7.54 7.75
C PHE A 439 -8.32 8.46 6.54
N SER A 440 -8.45 7.90 5.33
CA SER A 440 -8.65 8.68 4.10
C SER A 440 -9.93 9.52 4.10
N SER A 441 -10.87 9.20 4.99
CA SER A 441 -12.12 9.92 5.20
C SER A 441 -12.04 11.02 6.28
N ALA A 442 -10.98 11.06 7.10
CA ALA A 442 -10.80 12.02 8.20
C ALA A 442 -10.19 13.38 7.76
N VAL A 443 -10.10 14.39 8.63
CA VAL A 443 -9.44 15.68 8.32
C VAL A 443 -7.96 15.63 8.74
N LEU A 444 -7.04 16.11 7.89
CA LEU A 444 -5.62 16.24 8.26
C LEU A 444 -5.44 17.29 9.35
N THR A 445 -4.70 16.94 10.40
CA THR A 445 -4.36 17.84 11.52
C THR A 445 -2.87 17.69 11.84
N ASP A 446 -2.30 18.60 12.61
CA ASP A 446 -0.90 18.56 13.04
C ASP A 446 -0.51 17.27 13.80
N LYS A 447 -1.52 16.55 14.33
CA LYS A 447 -1.34 15.25 15.00
C LYS A 447 -1.40 14.05 14.06
N SER A 448 -1.77 14.26 12.80
CA SER A 448 -1.89 13.17 11.82
C SER A 448 -0.54 12.49 11.59
N GLU A 449 0.59 13.21 11.60
CA GLU A 449 1.93 12.61 11.43
C GLU A 449 2.22 11.49 12.44
N GLU A 450 1.81 11.62 13.71
CA GLU A 450 2.04 10.62 14.76
C GLU A 450 1.11 9.40 14.63
N THR A 451 -0.13 9.60 14.20
CA THR A 451 -1.14 8.53 14.04
C THR A 451 -1.10 7.84 12.67
N SER A 452 -0.39 8.40 11.68
CA SER A 452 -0.44 7.96 10.26
C SER A 452 0.52 6.84 9.88
N GLY A 453 1.42 6.41 10.78
CA GLY A 453 2.42 5.38 10.46
C GLY A 453 1.81 4.09 9.89
N GLY A 454 0.65 3.67 10.40
CA GLY A 454 -0.10 2.51 9.92
C GLY A 454 -0.81 2.71 8.58
N ALA A 455 -1.00 3.95 8.11
CA ALA A 455 -1.71 4.27 6.86
C ALA A 455 -0.78 4.34 5.64
N VAL A 456 0.55 4.39 5.84
CA VAL A 456 1.52 4.47 4.73
C VAL A 456 1.82 3.08 4.20
N GLN A 457 1.55 2.87 2.92
CA GLN A 457 1.77 1.62 2.22
C GLN A 457 3.04 1.72 1.35
N ILE A 458 3.79 0.63 1.26
CA ILE A 458 4.98 0.54 0.39
C ILE A 458 4.69 -0.55 -0.66
N GLY A 459 4.62 -0.15 -1.92
CA GLY A 459 4.34 -1.05 -3.04
C GLY A 459 5.58 -1.83 -3.52
N ASN A 460 5.34 -3.01 -4.08
CA ASN A 460 6.32 -3.90 -4.70
C ASN A 460 5.92 -4.29 -6.14
N ALA A 461 6.25 -3.43 -7.09
CA ALA A 461 5.99 -3.64 -8.52
C ALA A 461 6.52 -4.98 -9.08
N ILE A 462 7.58 -5.56 -8.50
CA ILE A 462 8.11 -6.85 -8.98
C ILE A 462 7.13 -7.97 -8.65
N THR A 463 6.59 -7.97 -7.41
CA THR A 463 5.53 -8.90 -7.01
C THR A 463 4.29 -8.72 -7.88
N GLU A 464 3.85 -7.49 -8.12
CA GLU A 464 2.68 -7.24 -8.96
C GLU A 464 2.90 -7.69 -10.40
N LYS A 465 4.11 -7.54 -10.94
CA LYS A 465 4.44 -8.02 -12.29
C LYS A 465 4.27 -9.53 -12.41
N MET A 466 4.74 -10.27 -11.41
CA MET A 466 4.60 -11.73 -11.34
C MET A 466 3.12 -12.12 -11.22
N VAL A 467 2.36 -11.42 -10.38
CA VAL A 467 0.89 -11.61 -10.25
C VAL A 467 0.18 -11.34 -11.57
N ALA A 468 0.53 -10.26 -12.28
CA ALA A 468 -0.04 -9.95 -13.58
C ALA A 468 0.21 -11.07 -14.60
N ASP A 469 1.41 -11.65 -14.64
CA ASP A 469 1.71 -12.78 -15.53
C ASP A 469 0.91 -14.04 -15.18
N VAL A 470 0.73 -14.33 -13.88
CA VAL A 470 -0.14 -15.43 -13.41
C VAL A 470 -1.58 -15.22 -13.85
N VAL A 471 -2.16 -14.04 -13.59
CA VAL A 471 -3.56 -13.73 -13.91
C VAL A 471 -3.81 -13.90 -15.41
N LEU A 472 -2.92 -13.37 -16.25
CA LEU A 472 -3.07 -13.45 -17.70
C LEU A 472 -2.96 -14.90 -18.21
N LYS A 473 -2.00 -15.68 -17.70
CA LYS A 473 -1.86 -17.10 -18.05
C LYS A 473 -3.07 -17.93 -17.58
N ALA A 474 -3.54 -17.69 -16.36
CA ALA A 474 -4.67 -18.39 -15.77
C ALA A 474 -5.99 -18.05 -16.50
N ARG A 475 -6.19 -16.78 -16.90
CA ARG A 475 -7.32 -16.34 -17.72
C ARG A 475 -7.36 -17.08 -19.05
N ASP A 476 -6.23 -17.11 -19.75
CA ASP A 476 -6.13 -17.72 -21.09
C ASP A 476 -6.38 -19.23 -21.06
N ARG A 477 -6.18 -19.86 -19.89
CA ARG A 477 -6.48 -21.28 -19.62
C ARG A 477 -7.84 -21.53 -18.95
N ASN A 478 -8.59 -20.48 -18.59
CA ASN A 478 -9.87 -20.54 -17.89
C ASN A 478 -9.78 -21.25 -16.52
N LEU A 479 -8.85 -20.82 -15.67
CA LEU A 479 -8.58 -21.46 -14.37
C LEU A 479 -9.31 -20.81 -13.19
N PHE A 480 -9.99 -19.69 -13.40
CA PHE A 480 -10.77 -19.00 -12.37
C PHE A 480 -12.04 -18.38 -12.97
N SER A 481 -13.05 -18.18 -12.12
CA SER A 481 -14.40 -17.73 -12.50
C SER A 481 -14.63 -16.24 -12.18
N ALA A 482 -13.89 -15.74 -11.19
CA ALA A 482 -13.89 -14.32 -10.81
C ALA A 482 -12.58 -13.91 -10.15
N ILE A 483 -12.28 -12.62 -10.20
CA ILE A 483 -11.11 -12.00 -9.61
C ILE A 483 -11.45 -10.57 -9.15
N THR A 484 -10.81 -10.11 -8.08
CA THR A 484 -10.79 -8.70 -7.69
C THR A 484 -9.45 -8.35 -7.03
N ASP A 485 -9.12 -7.06 -6.97
CA ASP A 485 -7.96 -6.58 -6.24
C ASP A 485 -8.24 -6.47 -4.73
N CYS A 486 -7.18 -6.51 -3.93
CA CYS A 486 -7.27 -6.16 -2.50
C CYS A 486 -6.72 -4.75 -2.28
N GLY A 487 -7.62 -3.77 -2.28
CA GLY A 487 -7.33 -2.37 -1.94
C GLY A 487 -7.78 -2.01 -0.53
N ALA A 488 -8.59 -0.95 -0.44
CA ALA A 488 -9.13 -0.43 0.82
C ALA A 488 -9.98 -1.48 1.55
N GLY A 489 -9.77 -1.65 2.86
CA GLY A 489 -10.43 -2.68 3.66
C GLY A 489 -9.92 -4.11 3.43
N GLY A 490 -8.95 -4.33 2.54
CA GLY A 490 -8.23 -5.60 2.43
C GLY A 490 -9.09 -6.79 2.02
N PHE A 491 -8.91 -7.92 2.73
CA PHE A 491 -9.72 -9.12 2.51
C PHE A 491 -11.19 -8.89 2.86
N SER A 492 -11.47 -7.97 3.79
CA SER A 492 -12.83 -7.61 4.20
C SER A 492 -13.69 -7.12 3.05
N SER A 493 -13.20 -6.12 2.31
CA SER A 493 -13.89 -5.63 1.11
C SER A 493 -13.82 -6.67 -0.02
N ALA A 494 -12.63 -7.17 -0.37
CA ALA A 494 -12.47 -8.04 -1.53
C ALA A 494 -13.33 -9.32 -1.47
N ILE A 495 -13.29 -10.04 -0.35
CA ILE A 495 -14.08 -11.28 -0.19
C ILE A 495 -15.54 -10.95 0.10
N GLY A 496 -15.82 -9.88 0.85
CA GLY A 496 -17.18 -9.44 1.15
C GLY A 496 -17.97 -9.08 -0.10
N GLU A 497 -17.37 -8.31 -1.00
CA GLU A 497 -17.98 -7.90 -2.29
C GLU A 497 -18.13 -9.08 -3.24
N MET A 498 -17.10 -9.91 -3.39
CA MET A 498 -17.20 -11.14 -4.20
C MET A 498 -18.27 -12.10 -3.68
N GLY A 499 -18.45 -12.15 -2.36
CA GLY A 499 -19.38 -13.03 -1.68
C GLY A 499 -20.78 -12.45 -1.44
N GLU A 500 -21.11 -11.24 -1.92
CA GLU A 500 -22.36 -10.54 -1.56
C GLU A 500 -23.61 -11.40 -1.83
N GLU A 501 -23.64 -12.12 -2.94
CA GLU A 501 -24.80 -12.92 -3.37
C GLU A 501 -24.76 -14.39 -2.95
N THR A 502 -23.58 -14.89 -2.55
CA THR A 502 -23.30 -16.30 -2.29
C THR A 502 -23.07 -16.58 -0.81
N GLY A 503 -22.29 -15.72 -0.14
CA GLY A 503 -21.68 -15.95 1.16
C GLY A 503 -20.24 -16.48 1.03
N ALA A 504 -19.50 -16.46 2.14
CA ALA A 504 -18.12 -16.90 2.18
C ALA A 504 -17.78 -17.50 3.55
N GLU A 505 -17.02 -18.59 3.56
CA GLU A 505 -16.33 -19.09 4.74
C GLU A 505 -14.83 -18.84 4.55
N VAL A 506 -14.23 -18.06 5.45
CA VAL A 506 -12.82 -17.63 5.38
C VAL A 506 -12.04 -18.19 6.57
N TRP A 507 -10.83 -18.68 6.31
CA TRP A 507 -9.87 -19.26 7.25
C TRP A 507 -8.67 -18.31 7.39
N LEU A 508 -8.77 -17.40 8.36
CA LEU A 508 -7.82 -16.30 8.55
C LEU A 508 -6.41 -16.76 8.94
N ASP A 509 -6.32 -17.89 9.65
CA ASP A 509 -5.06 -18.55 10.06
C ASP A 509 -4.19 -18.99 8.87
N ARG A 510 -4.79 -19.10 7.68
CA ARG A 510 -4.07 -19.48 6.45
C ARG A 510 -3.50 -18.29 5.69
N ALA A 511 -3.89 -17.07 6.01
CA ALA A 511 -3.42 -15.91 5.28
C ALA A 511 -1.87 -15.86 5.28
N PRO A 512 -1.21 -15.66 4.13
CA PRO A 512 0.24 -15.56 4.10
C PRO A 512 0.65 -14.27 4.79
N LEU A 513 1.52 -14.36 5.82
CA LEU A 513 1.92 -13.22 6.65
C LEU A 513 3.38 -12.81 6.37
N LYS A 514 3.66 -11.50 6.45
CA LYS A 514 5.03 -10.97 6.37
C LYS A 514 5.87 -11.37 7.59
N TYR A 515 5.25 -11.38 8.77
CA TYR A 515 5.82 -11.74 10.07
C TYR A 515 4.71 -12.28 10.98
N SER A 516 5.09 -13.00 12.04
CA SER A 516 4.14 -13.50 13.03
C SER A 516 3.61 -12.37 13.94
N GLY A 517 2.48 -12.61 14.59
CA GLY A 517 1.93 -11.70 15.59
C GLY A 517 0.96 -10.65 15.04
N LEU A 518 0.38 -10.86 13.86
CA LEU A 518 -0.85 -10.14 13.47
C LEU A 518 -2.05 -10.78 14.17
N SER A 519 -2.94 -9.95 14.69
CA SER A 519 -4.26 -10.39 15.17
C SER A 519 -5.17 -10.80 14.01
N TYR A 520 -6.22 -11.58 14.31
CA TYR A 520 -7.23 -11.98 13.32
C TYR A 520 -7.88 -10.78 12.63
N MET A 521 -8.09 -9.68 13.37
CA MET A 521 -8.62 -8.43 12.83
C MET A 521 -7.63 -7.78 11.87
N GLU A 522 -6.36 -7.63 12.27
CA GLU A 522 -5.33 -7.04 11.40
C GLU A 522 -5.13 -7.84 10.11
N ILE A 523 -5.18 -9.18 10.18
CA ILE A 523 -5.11 -10.04 8.99
C ILE A 523 -6.27 -9.72 8.03
N TRP A 524 -7.48 -9.56 8.56
CA TRP A 524 -8.70 -9.37 7.78
C TRP A 524 -8.76 -8.01 7.09
N ILE A 525 -8.36 -6.95 7.78
CA ILE A 525 -8.49 -5.57 7.31
C ILE A 525 -7.19 -4.95 6.79
N SER A 526 -6.07 -5.67 6.83
CA SER A 526 -4.80 -5.25 6.24
C SER A 526 -5.00 -4.83 4.79
N GLU A 527 -4.45 -3.67 4.42
CA GLU A 527 -4.42 -3.14 3.05
C GLU A 527 -3.02 -3.31 2.43
N ALA A 528 -2.32 -4.38 2.83
CA ALA A 528 -1.06 -4.78 2.20
C ALA A 528 -1.23 -4.94 0.67
N GLN A 529 -0.22 -4.46 -0.05
CA GLN A 529 -0.27 -4.28 -1.49
C GLN A 529 0.01 -5.56 -2.28
N GLU A 530 -0.22 -5.48 -3.60
CA GLU A 530 0.01 -6.55 -4.59
C GLU A 530 -0.79 -7.85 -4.35
N ARG A 531 -1.93 -7.75 -3.68
CA ARG A 531 -2.82 -8.89 -3.42
C ARG A 531 -4.03 -8.86 -4.35
N MET A 532 -4.40 -10.05 -4.81
CA MET A 532 -5.62 -10.31 -5.59
C MET A 532 -6.35 -11.49 -4.95
N VAL A 533 -7.68 -11.47 -5.00
CA VAL A 533 -8.54 -12.58 -4.57
C VAL A 533 -9.25 -13.15 -5.79
N LEU A 534 -9.27 -14.48 -5.90
CA LEU A 534 -9.87 -15.22 -7.00
C LEU A 534 -10.89 -16.25 -6.50
N SER A 535 -11.90 -16.48 -7.32
CA SER A 535 -12.81 -17.62 -7.24
C SER A 535 -12.31 -18.72 -8.17
N VAL A 536 -11.82 -19.82 -7.61
CA VAL A 536 -11.16 -20.90 -8.35
C VAL A 536 -11.98 -22.19 -8.25
N PRO A 537 -12.45 -22.78 -9.37
CA PRO A 537 -13.10 -24.09 -9.36
C PRO A 537 -12.18 -25.16 -8.78
N LYS A 538 -12.72 -26.08 -7.97
CA LYS A 538 -11.89 -27.05 -7.22
C LYS A 538 -11.06 -27.93 -8.14
N GLU A 539 -11.63 -28.34 -9.27
CA GLU A 539 -10.98 -29.14 -10.30
C GLU A 539 -9.89 -28.40 -11.08
N LYS A 540 -9.81 -27.06 -10.93
CA LYS A 540 -8.77 -26.23 -11.55
C LYS A 540 -7.62 -25.88 -10.60
N TRP A 541 -7.76 -26.19 -9.30
CA TRP A 541 -6.78 -25.80 -8.28
C TRP A 541 -5.35 -26.24 -8.62
N GLU A 542 -5.13 -27.53 -8.93
CA GLU A 542 -3.78 -28.05 -9.18
C GLU A 542 -3.11 -27.35 -10.37
N GLU A 543 -3.86 -27.06 -11.44
CA GLU A 543 -3.32 -26.35 -12.60
C GLU A 543 -3.07 -24.87 -12.28
N PHE A 544 -3.97 -24.23 -11.52
CA PHE A 544 -3.83 -22.85 -11.09
C PHE A 544 -2.57 -22.67 -10.21
N GLU A 545 -2.41 -23.53 -9.21
CA GLU A 545 -1.25 -23.55 -8.31
C GLU A 545 0.07 -23.74 -9.08
N GLN A 546 0.09 -24.62 -10.09
CA GLN A 546 1.26 -24.79 -10.95
C GLN A 546 1.59 -23.53 -11.76
N VAL A 547 0.57 -22.79 -12.25
CA VAL A 547 0.80 -21.51 -12.94
C VAL A 547 1.39 -20.49 -11.98
N CYS A 548 0.86 -20.37 -10.76
CA CYS A 548 1.40 -19.51 -9.72
C CYS A 548 2.86 -19.84 -9.40
N ALA A 549 3.16 -21.12 -9.14
CA ALA A 549 4.51 -21.59 -8.85
C ALA A 549 5.50 -21.33 -10.00
N SER A 550 5.06 -21.43 -11.26
CA SER A 550 5.91 -21.17 -12.43
C SER A 550 6.40 -19.72 -12.53
N GLU A 551 5.67 -18.79 -11.92
CA GLU A 551 6.03 -17.36 -11.83
C GLU A 551 6.60 -16.99 -10.46
N GLY A 552 6.77 -17.94 -9.54
CA GLY A 552 7.21 -17.68 -8.17
C GLY A 552 6.20 -16.92 -7.31
N VAL A 553 4.91 -17.02 -7.63
CA VAL A 553 3.81 -16.41 -6.87
C VAL A 553 3.22 -17.42 -5.90
N GLU A 554 3.13 -17.04 -4.62
CA GLU A 554 2.45 -17.83 -3.59
C GLU A 554 0.94 -17.75 -3.81
N ALA A 555 0.27 -18.90 -3.76
CA ALA A 555 -1.19 -19.01 -3.85
C ALA A 555 -1.71 -19.77 -2.64
N VAL A 556 -2.73 -19.24 -1.97
CA VAL A 556 -3.27 -19.82 -0.75
C VAL A 556 -4.78 -19.89 -0.82
N ILE A 557 -5.34 -21.07 -0.56
CA ILE A 557 -6.78 -21.24 -0.33
C ILE A 557 -7.12 -20.66 1.03
N LEU A 558 -7.79 -19.50 1.03
CA LEU A 558 -8.31 -18.84 2.21
C LEU A 558 -9.69 -19.32 2.61
N GLY A 559 -10.37 -20.12 1.79
CA GLY A 559 -11.72 -20.54 2.13
C GLY A 559 -12.54 -21.01 0.94
N LEU A 560 -13.85 -20.89 1.09
CA LEU A 560 -14.84 -21.30 0.10
C LEU A 560 -15.95 -20.25 -0.01
N PHE A 561 -16.37 -19.95 -1.23
CA PHE A 561 -17.66 -19.28 -1.42
C PHE A 561 -18.79 -20.26 -1.08
N THR A 562 -19.82 -19.80 -0.37
CA THR A 562 -20.91 -20.64 0.12
C THR A 562 -22.21 -20.33 -0.62
N ASP A 563 -23.31 -20.98 -0.26
CA ASP A 563 -24.68 -20.68 -0.71
C ASP A 563 -25.54 -20.09 0.43
N THR A 564 -24.92 -19.68 1.53
CA THR A 564 -25.59 -19.31 2.77
C THR A 564 -25.95 -17.82 2.85
N LYS A 565 -25.38 -17.00 1.97
CA LYS A 565 -25.39 -15.52 2.05
C LYS A 565 -24.87 -14.99 3.39
N GLN A 566 -23.97 -15.74 4.02
CA GLN A 566 -23.31 -15.36 5.26
C GLN A 566 -21.80 -15.29 5.06
N LEU A 567 -21.18 -14.26 5.61
CA LEU A 567 -19.74 -14.16 5.78
C LEU A 567 -19.36 -14.76 7.13
N VAL A 568 -18.59 -15.84 7.12
CA VAL A 568 -18.14 -16.57 8.30
C VAL A 568 -16.62 -16.58 8.34
N LEU A 569 -16.05 -15.98 9.39
CA LEU A 569 -14.61 -15.95 9.61
C LEU A 569 -14.23 -17.02 10.64
N LYS A 570 -13.21 -17.83 10.35
CA LYS A 570 -12.63 -18.82 11.25
C LYS A 570 -11.16 -18.49 11.48
N TYR A 571 -10.70 -18.73 12.70
CA TYR A 571 -9.32 -18.59 13.14
C TYR A 571 -9.04 -19.70 14.15
N GLN A 572 -7.87 -20.37 14.06
CA GLN A 572 -7.50 -21.49 14.94
C GLN A 572 -6.19 -21.25 15.67
#